data_AF-Q0GGV3-F1
#
_entry.id   AF-Q0GGV3-F1
#
_cell.length_a   1.000
_cell.length_b   1.000
_cell.length_c   1.000
_cell.angle_alpha   90.00
_cell.angle_beta   90.00
_cell.angle_gamma   90.00
#
_symmetry.space_group_name_H-M   'P 1'
#
loop_
_entity.id
_entity.type
_entity.pdbx_description
1 polymer ?
#
loop_
_entity_poly.entity_id
_entity_poly.type
_entity_poly.pdbx_seq_one_letter_code
_entity_poly.pdbx_strand_id
1 'polypeptide(L)'
;LQFMVASTFPRSEQQERLYRSVIDAAGDKPVTFRTLDIGGDKVLPYFRATAHEENPALGWRAIRLTLDRPGLLRTQLRALLKAAGGREL
;
A
#
# COMPACT_ATOMS: atom_id res chain seq x y z
N LEU A 1 -3.00 -9.55 -2.21
CA LEU A 1 -3.16 -9.33 -3.67
C LEU A 1 -3.92 -8.06 -4.04
N GLN A 2 -4.65 -7.40 -3.12
CA GLN A 2 -5.57 -6.30 -3.44
C GLN A 2 -4.92 -5.12 -4.19
N PHE A 3 -3.66 -4.78 -3.90
CA PHE A 3 -2.93 -3.71 -4.60
C PHE A 3 -2.34 -4.12 -5.96
N MET A 4 -2.21 -5.41 -6.26
CA MET A 4 -1.61 -5.91 -7.52
C MET A 4 -2.65 -6.50 -8.48
N VAL A 5 -3.80 -6.92 -7.96
CA VAL A 5 -4.89 -7.55 -8.74
C VAL A 5 -6.04 -6.60 -9.02
N ALA A 6 -6.22 -5.54 -8.21
CA ALA A 6 -7.27 -4.57 -8.47
C ALA A 6 -6.99 -3.77 -9.75
N SER A 7 -8.05 -3.49 -10.51
CA SER A 7 -7.99 -2.62 -11.70
C SER A 7 -7.73 -1.15 -11.35
N THR A 8 -7.94 -0.77 -10.09
CA THR A 8 -7.70 0.58 -9.55
C THR A 8 -7.08 0.49 -8.16
N PHE A 9 -6.39 1.55 -7.74
CA PHE A 9 -5.90 1.65 -6.37
C PHE A 9 -7.05 1.44 -5.35
N PRO A 10 -6.91 0.54 -4.36
CA PRO A 10 -7.99 0.24 -3.43
C PRO A 10 -8.44 1.48 -2.65
N ARG A 11 -9.75 1.64 -2.48
CA ARG A 11 -10.32 2.74 -1.68
C ARG A 11 -9.94 2.58 -0.20
N SER A 12 -9.92 3.70 0.52
CA SER A 12 -9.59 3.75 1.95
C SER A 12 -10.33 2.69 2.78
N GLU A 13 -11.64 2.56 2.63
CA GLU A 13 -12.46 1.58 3.37
C GLU A 13 -12.10 0.13 3.05
N GLN A 14 -11.68 -0.14 1.81
CA GLN A 14 -11.28 -1.48 1.40
C GLN A 14 -9.95 -1.87 2.04
N GLN A 15 -9.01 -0.91 2.12
CA GLN A 15 -7.75 -1.09 2.82
C GLN A 15 -7.98 -1.26 4.32
N GLU A 16 -8.85 -0.45 4.92
CA GLU A 16 -9.22 -0.54 6.34
C GLU A 16 -9.78 -1.92 6.68
N ARG A 17 -10.75 -2.42 5.90
CA ARG A 17 -11.32 -3.77 6.10
C ARG A 17 -10.26 -4.86 6.00
N LEU A 18 -9.35 -4.76 5.03
CA LEU A 18 -8.24 -5.70 4.90
C LEU A 18 -7.34 -5.67 6.14
N TYR A 19 -6.86 -4.50 6.52
CA TYR A 19 -5.97 -4.36 7.68
C TYR A 19 -6.63 -4.84 8.97
N ARG A 20 -7.90 -4.49 9.19
CA ARG A 20 -8.66 -4.95 10.35
C ARG A 20 -8.76 -6.46 10.39
N SER A 21 -9.09 -7.11 9.27
CA SER A 21 -9.17 -8.58 9.21
C SER A 21 -7.85 -9.26 9.56
N VAL A 22 -6.71 -8.68 9.18
CA VAL A 22 -5.39 -9.22 9.51
C VAL A 22 -5.07 -9.03 11.00
N ILE A 23 -5.33 -7.84 11.55
CA ILE A 23 -5.11 -7.56 12.98
C ILE A 23 -6.01 -8.45 13.84
N ASP A 24 -7.28 -8.61 13.47
CA ASP A 24 -8.24 -9.45 14.20
C ASP A 24 -7.82 -10.93 14.17
N ALA A 25 -7.32 -11.41 13.03
CA ALA A 25 -6.81 -12.79 12.90
C ALA A 25 -5.49 -13.03 13.65
N ALA A 26 -4.67 -12.00 13.85
CA ALA A 26 -3.41 -12.10 14.56
C ALA A 26 -3.58 -12.17 16.09
N GLY A 27 -4.70 -11.66 16.63
CA GLY A 27 -4.94 -11.57 18.07
C GLY A 27 -3.87 -10.70 18.74
N ASP A 28 -3.21 -11.24 19.76
CA ASP A 28 -2.17 -10.52 20.52
C ASP A 28 -0.78 -10.56 19.86
N LYS A 29 -0.65 -11.16 18.68
CA LYS A 29 0.63 -11.25 17.98
C LYS A 29 0.92 -9.95 17.21
N PRO A 30 2.15 -9.45 17.22
CA PRO A 30 2.51 -8.25 16.47
C PRO A 30 2.37 -8.49 14.95
N VAL A 31 1.93 -7.45 14.22
CA VAL A 31 1.79 -7.49 12.76
C VAL A 31 2.53 -6.31 12.14
N THR A 32 3.57 -6.59 11.37
CA THR A 32 4.28 -5.54 10.62
C THR A 32 3.67 -5.34 9.23
N PHE A 33 3.02 -4.20 9.02
CA PHE A 33 2.51 -3.81 7.71
C PHE A 33 3.57 -3.04 6.91
N ARG A 34 3.97 -3.58 5.76
CA ARG A 34 4.78 -2.82 4.79
C ARG A 34 3.87 -1.88 3.99
N THR A 35 4.29 -0.63 3.86
CA THR A 35 3.63 0.35 2.98
C THR A 35 3.73 -0.07 1.51
N LEU A 36 3.02 0.65 0.64
CA LEU A 36 2.95 0.36 -0.79
C LEU A 36 4.36 0.29 -1.42
N ASP A 37 4.76 -0.91 -1.84
CA ASP A 37 6.01 -1.22 -2.54
C ASP A 37 5.71 -1.66 -3.97
N ILE A 38 5.55 -0.65 -4.83
CA ILE A 38 5.19 -0.78 -6.25
C ILE A 38 6.13 0.06 -7.11
N GLY A 39 6.10 -0.14 -8.43
CA GLY A 39 7.09 0.41 -9.36
C GLY A 39 8.16 -0.62 -9.66
N GLY A 40 8.99 -0.35 -10.65
CA GLY A 40 9.90 -1.35 -11.18
C GLY A 40 9.25 -2.27 -12.21
N ASP A 41 9.42 -3.57 -12.01
CA ASP A 41 8.79 -4.69 -12.70
C ASP A 41 7.28 -4.85 -12.40
N LYS A 42 6.82 -4.26 -11.29
CA LYS A 42 5.42 -4.31 -10.84
C LYS A 42 4.59 -3.22 -11.49
N VAL A 43 4.33 -3.36 -12.79
CA VAL A 43 3.52 -2.42 -13.58
C VAL A 43 2.05 -2.59 -13.19
N LEU A 44 1.45 -1.54 -12.62
CA LEU A 44 0.02 -1.52 -12.31
C LEU A 44 -0.74 -0.89 -13.48
N PRO A 45 -1.92 -1.41 -13.86
CA PRO A 45 -2.72 -0.88 -14.97
C PRO A 45 -3.02 0.64 -14.85
N TYR A 46 -3.06 1.15 -13.62
CA TYR A 46 -3.34 2.54 -13.28
C TYR A 46 -2.07 3.40 -13.01
N PHE A 47 -0.86 2.83 -13.11
CA PHE A 47 0.41 3.54 -13.04
C PHE A 47 1.21 3.32 -14.32
N ARG A 48 0.95 4.15 -15.35
CA ARG A 48 1.67 4.08 -16.63
C ARG A 48 3.03 4.78 -16.63
N ALA A 49 3.34 5.55 -15.59
CA ALA A 49 4.52 6.41 -15.55
C ALA A 49 5.85 5.69 -15.23
N THR A 50 5.82 4.44 -14.77
CA THR A 50 7.03 3.64 -14.48
C THR A 50 7.52 2.81 -15.67
N ALA A 51 6.84 2.85 -16.82
CA ALA A 51 7.11 1.96 -17.95
C ALA A 51 8.36 2.31 -18.77
N HIS A 52 9.03 3.44 -18.47
CA HIS A 52 10.13 3.98 -19.29
C HIS A 52 11.47 4.16 -18.56
N GLU A 53 11.64 3.55 -17.38
CA GLU A 53 12.90 3.64 -16.64
C GLU A 53 13.94 2.64 -17.15
N GLU A 54 15.17 3.12 -17.39
CA GLU A 54 16.28 2.27 -17.84
C GLU A 54 16.65 1.19 -16.80
N ASN A 55 16.65 1.56 -15.51
CA ASN A 55 16.82 0.62 -14.40
C ASN A 55 15.68 0.75 -13.38
N PRO A 56 14.63 -0.07 -13.52
CA PRO A 56 13.45 -0.02 -12.64
C PRO A 56 13.76 -0.39 -11.18
N ALA A 57 14.85 -1.12 -10.90
CA ALA A 57 15.26 -1.43 -9.53
C ALA A 57 15.82 -0.20 -8.80
N LEU A 58 16.43 0.73 -9.53
CA LEU A 58 17.02 1.96 -9.00
C LEU A 58 16.10 3.17 -9.13
N GLY A 59 14.97 3.07 -9.83
CA GLY A 59 14.12 4.20 -10.16
C GLY A 59 12.99 4.52 -9.18
N TRP A 60 11.86 4.93 -9.72
CA TRP A 60 10.74 5.54 -9.02
C TRP A 60 9.76 4.50 -8.48
N ARG A 61 10.12 3.97 -7.31
CA ARG A 61 9.40 2.87 -6.65
C ARG A 61 9.18 3.08 -5.16
N ALA A 62 8.30 2.28 -4.59
CA ALA A 62 8.04 2.17 -3.16
C ALA A 62 7.83 3.54 -2.50
N ILE A 63 8.58 3.81 -1.42
CA ILE A 63 8.48 5.05 -0.66
C ILE A 63 8.67 6.30 -1.54
N ARG A 64 9.58 6.26 -2.53
CA ARG A 64 9.86 7.40 -3.43
C ARG A 64 8.61 7.79 -4.22
N LEU A 65 7.90 6.79 -4.76
CA LEU A 65 6.62 6.99 -5.44
C LEU A 65 5.56 7.56 -4.51
N THR A 66 5.46 7.04 -3.28
CA THR A 66 4.44 7.49 -2.33
C THR A 66 4.72 8.85 -1.69
N LEU A 67 5.99 9.29 -1.66
CA LEU A 67 6.37 10.64 -1.24
C LEU A 67 6.08 11.67 -2.32
N ASP A 68 6.33 11.32 -3.60
CA ASP A 68 5.97 12.17 -4.74
C ASP A 68 4.43 12.25 -4.94
N ARG A 69 3.72 11.16 -4.63
CA ARG A 69 2.26 11.10 -4.62
C ARG A 69 1.70 10.89 -3.21
N PRO A 70 1.71 11.93 -2.36
CA PRO A 70 1.41 11.81 -0.94
C PRO A 70 -0.02 11.34 -0.64
N GLY A 71 -0.96 11.50 -1.59
CA GLY A 71 -2.32 10.95 -1.46
C GLY A 71 -2.34 9.44 -1.24
N LEU A 72 -1.44 8.69 -1.90
CA LEU A 72 -1.35 7.24 -1.78
C LEU A 72 -0.93 6.84 -0.36
N LEU A 73 0.14 7.46 0.13
CA LEU A 73 0.67 7.21 1.48
C LEU A 73 -0.36 7.60 2.54
N ARG A 74 -0.97 8.78 2.39
CA ARG A 74 -1.98 9.29 3.34
C ARG A 74 -3.20 8.38 3.41
N THR A 75 -3.71 7.91 2.27
CA THR A 75 -4.84 6.97 2.24
C THR A 75 -4.49 5.67 2.96
N GLN A 76 -3.30 5.12 2.68
CA GLN A 76 -2.86 3.87 3.29
C GLN A 76 -2.68 3.98 4.80
N LEU A 77 -1.97 5.02 5.27
CA LEU A 77 -1.72 5.24 6.69
C LEU A 77 -3.03 5.52 7.46
N ARG A 78 -3.94 6.32 6.89
CA ARG A 78 -5.25 6.58 7.51
C ARG A 78 -6.08 5.30 7.64
N ALA A 79 -6.09 4.46 6.61
CA ALA A 79 -6.78 3.19 6.65
C ALA A 79 -6.19 2.24 7.71
N LEU A 80 -4.86 2.19 7.84
CA LEU A 80 -4.18 1.38 8.85
C LEU A 80 -4.48 1.85 10.28
N LEU A 81 -4.37 3.16 10.53
CA LEU A 81 -4.69 3.77 11.82
C LEU A 81 -6.16 3.52 12.21
N LYS A 82 -7.08 3.67 11.25
CA LYS A 82 -8.50 3.35 11.48
C LYS A 82 -8.70 1.88 11.81
N ALA A 83 -8.01 0.96 11.12
CA ALA A 83 -8.10 -0.48 11.33
C ALA A 83 -7.55 -0.94 12.69
N ALA A 84 -6.49 -0.28 13.18
CA ALA A 84 -5.95 -0.51 14.51
C ALA A 84 -6.99 -0.23 15.59
N GLY A 85 -7.76 0.86 15.44
CA GLY A 85 -8.86 1.17 16.37
C GLY A 85 -8.40 1.38 17.81
N GLY A 86 -7.19 1.90 18.01
CA GLY A 86 -6.59 2.12 19.33
C GLY A 86 -5.74 0.95 19.85
N ARG A 87 -5.66 -0.17 19.12
CA ARG A 87 -4.68 -1.23 19.39
C ARG A 87 -3.26 -0.78 19.03
N GLU A 88 -2.28 -1.40 19.68
CA GLU A 88 -0.88 -1.22 19.34
C GLU A 88 -0.59 -1.70 17.90
N LEU A 89 0.23 -0.93 17.17
CA LEU A 89 0.63 -1.15 15.78
C LEU A 89 2.13 -1.36 15.68
#